data_AF-A0A1F8R8G1-F1
#
_entry.id   AF-A0A1F8R8G1-F1
#
_cell.length_a   1.000
_cell.length_b   1.000
_cell.length_c   1.000
_cell.angle_alpha   90.00
_cell.angle_beta   90.00
_cell.angle_gamma   90.00
#
_symmetry.space_group_name_H-M   'P 1'
#
loop_
_entity.id
_entity.type
_entity.pdbx_description
1 polymer ?
#
loop_
_entity_poly.entity_id
_entity_poly.type
_entity_poly.pdbx_seq_one_letter_code
_entity_poly.pdbx_strand_id
1 'polypeptide(L)'
;MKRYYGAERGPKGAYLNTSTGEFVQITEEAPFLPGGSEVKYVRMPSVLAMITGPFAGLVFIIFLPFMGIAGVIGYLGYKLGQGIVSLERKTVHNVAVGWQPGRAYFTRRGRADRKPAATDEKELSELEEEITKRRESGER
;
A
#
# COMPACT_ATOMS: atom_id res chain seq x y z
N MET A 1 -0.17 -24.90 34.83
CA MET A 1 0.95 -25.54 34.10
C MET A 1 2.24 -25.14 34.79
N LYS A 2 3.12 -26.10 35.11
CA LYS A 2 4.44 -25.80 35.70
C LYS A 2 5.33 -25.17 34.62
N ARG A 3 5.93 -24.03 34.93
CA ARG A 3 6.88 -23.32 34.05
C ARG A 3 8.29 -23.76 34.41
N TYR A 4 9.13 -23.89 33.40
CA TYR A 4 10.54 -24.27 33.51
C TYR A 4 11.39 -23.20 32.82
N TYR A 5 12.63 -23.03 33.26
CA TYR A 5 13.55 -22.05 32.69
C TYR A 5 14.72 -22.73 31.98
N GLY A 6 15.33 -22.04 31.02
CA GLY A 6 16.57 -22.50 30.39
C GLY A 6 17.68 -22.68 31.43
N ALA A 7 18.59 -23.62 31.18
CA ALA A 7 19.62 -24.09 32.12
C ALA A 7 19.09 -24.71 33.43
N GLU A 8 17.78 -24.92 33.58
CA GLU A 8 17.19 -25.68 34.68
C GLU A 8 17.11 -27.19 34.33
N ARG A 9 17.20 -28.06 35.33
CA ARG A 9 16.97 -29.50 35.16
C ARG A 9 15.47 -29.77 35.01
N GLY A 10 15.07 -30.28 33.85
CA GLY A 10 13.70 -30.66 33.55
C GLY A 10 13.51 -32.17 33.56
N PRO A 11 12.36 -32.69 34.05
CA PRO A 11 12.02 -34.10 33.87
C PRO A 11 11.85 -34.46 32.39
N LYS A 12 11.93 -35.75 32.06
CA LYS A 12 11.72 -36.25 30.69
C LYS A 12 10.39 -35.77 30.08
N GLY A 13 10.43 -35.32 28.82
CA GLY A 13 9.23 -34.90 28.10
C GLY A 13 9.46 -33.86 27.01
N ALA A 14 8.36 -33.44 26.40
CA ALA A 14 8.33 -32.37 25.42
C ALA A 14 8.12 -31.02 26.09
N TYR A 15 8.89 -30.03 25.67
CA TYR A 15 8.84 -28.66 26.15
C TYR A 15 8.64 -27.71 24.98
N LEU A 16 7.78 -26.71 25.17
CA LEU A 16 7.57 -25.63 24.23
C LEU A 16 8.22 -24.36 24.77
N ASN A 17 9.13 -23.77 24.01
CA ASN A 17 9.64 -22.44 24.27
C ASN A 17 8.53 -21.42 23.97
N THR A 18 8.07 -20.68 24.98
CA THR A 18 6.98 -19.72 24.79
C THR A 18 7.39 -18.46 24.02
N SER A 19 8.70 -18.19 23.95
CA SER A 19 9.22 -17.00 23.27
C SER A 19 9.47 -17.26 21.78
N THR A 20 10.05 -18.41 21.42
CA THR A 20 10.38 -18.75 20.03
C THR A 20 9.36 -19.68 19.37
N GLY A 21 8.53 -20.38 20.16
CA GLY A 21 7.64 -21.42 19.65
C GLY A 21 8.36 -22.74 19.32
N GLU A 22 9.64 -22.87 19.68
CA GLU A 22 10.42 -24.08 19.42
C GLU A 22 10.03 -25.23 20.33
N PHE A 23 9.95 -26.42 19.74
CA PHE A 23 9.75 -27.67 20.45
C PHE A 23 11.10 -28.31 20.79
N VAL A 24 11.30 -28.61 22.07
CA VAL A 24 12.48 -29.30 22.58
C VAL A 24 12.02 -30.61 23.21
N GLN A 25 12.60 -31.72 22.76
CA GLN A 25 12.34 -33.03 23.35
C GLN A 25 13.53 -33.46 24.20
N ILE A 26 13.27 -33.66 25.48
CA ILE A 26 14.24 -34.20 26.42
C ILE A 26 14.01 -35.71 26.53
N THR A 27 15.00 -36.50 26.11
CA THR A 27 14.94 -37.97 26.12
C THR A 27 15.61 -38.59 27.36
N GLU A 28 16.61 -37.90 27.92
CA GLU A 28 17.36 -38.34 29.10
C GLU A 28 16.69 -37.89 30.40
N GLU A 29 17.00 -38.54 31.53
CA GLU A 29 16.37 -38.28 32.83
C GLU A 29 16.95 -37.07 33.58
N ALA A 30 18.04 -36.47 33.09
CA ALA A 30 18.70 -35.32 33.71
C ALA A 30 19.32 -34.24 32.78
N PRO A 31 18.84 -33.97 31.55
CA PRO A 31 19.41 -32.94 30.72
C PRO A 31 18.87 -31.56 31.10
N PHE A 32 19.74 -30.57 30.91
CA PHE A 32 19.40 -29.17 31.09
C PHE A 32 18.57 -28.68 29.89
N LEU A 33 17.56 -27.86 30.16
CA LEU A 33 16.83 -27.18 29.10
C LEU A 33 17.79 -26.24 28.35
N PRO A 34 17.80 -26.26 27.00
CA PRO A 34 18.71 -25.44 26.22
C PRO A 34 18.43 -23.94 26.44
N GLY A 35 19.45 -23.11 26.25
CA GLY A 35 19.36 -21.66 26.45
C GLY A 35 19.65 -21.20 27.89
N GLY A 36 19.54 -19.90 28.11
CA GLY A 36 19.77 -19.26 29.41
C GLY A 36 18.51 -19.13 30.26
N SER A 37 18.66 -18.65 31.51
CA SER A 37 17.57 -18.48 32.49
C SER A 37 16.43 -17.54 32.05
N GLU A 38 16.67 -16.71 31.04
CA GLU A 38 15.67 -15.82 30.44
C GLU A 38 14.64 -16.58 29.59
N VAL A 39 15.00 -17.77 29.10
CA VAL A 39 14.15 -18.57 28.21
C VAL A 39 13.14 -19.37 29.03
N LYS A 40 11.86 -19.27 28.64
CA LYS A 40 10.74 -19.89 29.36
C LYS A 40 10.20 -21.07 28.58
N TYR A 41 10.10 -22.20 29.27
CA TYR A 41 9.58 -23.45 28.75
C TYR A 41 8.30 -23.85 29.47
N VAL A 42 7.36 -24.41 28.70
CA VAL A 42 6.15 -25.05 29.22
C VAL A 42 6.19 -26.52 28.83
N ARG A 43 6.04 -27.39 29.83
CA ARG A 43 5.95 -28.84 29.57
C ARG A 43 4.64 -29.15 28.87
N MET A 44 4.73 -29.72 27.68
CA MET A 44 3.58 -30.19 26.93
C MET A 44 3.31 -31.67 27.24
N PRO A 45 2.05 -32.06 27.50
CA PRO A 45 1.67 -33.46 27.50
C PRO A 45 2.01 -34.10 26.16
N SER A 46 2.54 -35.33 26.17
CA SER A 46 2.96 -36.03 24.95
C SER A 46 1.83 -36.17 23.93
N VAL A 47 0.59 -36.36 24.40
CA VAL A 47 -0.61 -36.42 23.56
C VAL A 47 -0.83 -35.11 22.81
N LEU A 48 -0.61 -33.97 23.49
CA LEU A 48 -0.76 -32.65 22.89
C LEU A 48 0.27 -32.46 21.78
N ALA A 49 1.54 -32.79 22.05
CA ALA A 49 2.63 -32.72 21.07
C ALA A 49 2.34 -33.56 19.81
N MET A 50 1.79 -34.77 20.01
CA MET A 50 1.42 -35.68 18.92
C MET A 50 0.28 -35.14 18.06
N ILE A 51 -0.72 -34.48 18.66
CA ILE A 51 -1.88 -33.92 17.95
C ILE A 51 -1.54 -32.59 17.26
N THR A 52 -0.63 -31.79 17.82
CA THR A 52 -0.27 -30.48 17.24
C THR A 52 0.24 -30.58 15.80
N GLY A 53 1.02 -31.61 15.46
CA GLY A 53 1.54 -31.79 14.11
C GLY A 53 0.42 -31.95 13.06
N PRO A 54 -0.42 -33.00 13.15
CA PRO A 54 -1.56 -33.20 12.27
C PRO A 54 -2.54 -32.03 12.30
N PHE A 55 -2.80 -31.45 13.47
CA PHE A 55 -3.73 -30.32 13.60
C PHE A 55 -3.21 -29.07 12.89
N ALA A 56 -1.92 -28.74 13.03
CA ALA A 56 -1.32 -27.62 12.31
C ALA A 56 -1.39 -27.82 10.79
N GLY A 57 -1.13 -29.05 10.31
CA GLY A 57 -1.30 -29.40 8.90
C GLY A 57 -2.75 -29.29 8.43
N LEU A 58 -3.72 -29.74 9.24
CA LEU A 58 -5.15 -29.63 8.92
C LEU A 58 -5.58 -28.16 8.82
N VAL A 59 -5.18 -27.33 9.79
CA VAL A 59 -5.42 -25.88 9.74
C VAL A 59 -4.82 -25.30 8.46
N PHE A 60 -3.58 -25.65 8.11
CA PHE A 60 -2.97 -25.19 6.87
C PHE A 60 -3.78 -25.56 5.63
N ILE A 61 -4.25 -26.81 5.51
CA ILE A 61 -5.06 -27.29 4.38
C ILE A 61 -6.42 -26.57 4.32
N ILE A 62 -7.09 -26.38 5.47
CA ILE A 62 -8.37 -25.68 5.54
C ILE A 62 -8.22 -24.22 5.13
N PHE A 63 -7.12 -23.56 5.49
CA PHE A 63 -6.86 -22.16 5.15
C PHE A 63 -6.33 -21.96 3.72
N LEU A 64 -5.76 -23.00 3.11
CA LEU A 64 -5.24 -22.96 1.74
C LEU A 64 -6.22 -22.42 0.68
N PRO A 65 -7.48 -22.89 0.60
CA PRO A 65 -8.44 -22.36 -0.38
C PRO A 65 -8.76 -20.87 -0.15
N PHE A 66 -8.68 -20.39 1.09
CA PHE A 66 -8.98 -19.00 1.42
C PHE A 66 -7.82 -18.05 1.12
N MET A 67 -6.57 -18.52 1.24
CA MET A 67 -5.38 -17.70 0.93
C MET A 67 -5.37 -17.18 -0.50
N GLY A 68 -5.80 -17.99 -1.47
CA GLY A 68 -5.91 -17.56 -2.87
C GLY A 68 -6.94 -16.45 -3.06
N ILE A 69 -8.14 -16.62 -2.48
CA ILE A 69 -9.23 -15.63 -2.56
C ILE A 69 -8.84 -14.33 -1.84
N ALA A 70 -8.31 -14.44 -0.62
CA ALA A 70 -7.84 -13.31 0.16
C ALA A 70 -6.73 -12.54 -0.56
N GLY A 71 -5.80 -13.24 -1.21
CA GLY A 71 -4.76 -12.64 -2.04
C GLY A 71 -5.32 -11.85 -3.22
N VAL A 72 -6.28 -12.42 -3.97
CA VAL A 72 -6.91 -11.74 -5.11
C VAL A 72 -7.69 -10.51 -4.65
N ILE A 73 -8.52 -10.64 -3.62
CA ILE A 73 -9.30 -9.52 -3.07
C ILE A 73 -8.38 -8.43 -2.53
N GLY A 74 -7.34 -8.82 -1.77
CA GLY A 74 -6.33 -7.90 -1.24
C GLY A 74 -5.59 -7.15 -2.33
N TYR A 75 -5.16 -7.85 -3.40
CA TYR A 75 -4.52 -7.24 -4.56
C TYR A 75 -5.46 -6.27 -5.28
N LEU A 76 -6.72 -6.65 -5.48
CA LEU A 76 -7.70 -5.80 -6.14
C LEU A 76 -7.98 -4.55 -5.32
N GLY A 77 -8.16 -4.69 -3.99
CA GLY A 77 -8.30 -3.58 -3.06
C GLY A 77 -7.08 -2.66 -3.06
N TYR A 78 -5.87 -3.22 -3.05
CA TYR A 78 -4.63 -2.44 -3.13
C TYR A 78 -4.54 -1.64 -4.43
N LYS A 79 -4.84 -2.26 -5.57
CA LYS A 79 -4.79 -1.61 -6.90
C LYS A 79 -5.85 -0.51 -7.03
N LEU A 80 -7.06 -0.75 -6.53
CA LEU A 80 -8.13 0.24 -6.51
C LEU A 80 -7.79 1.40 -5.57
N GLY A 81 -7.27 1.10 -4.38
CA GLY A 81 -6.82 2.11 -3.41
C GLY A 81 -5.71 3.00 -3.98
N GLN A 82 -4.71 2.40 -4.65
CA GLN A 82 -3.67 3.17 -5.35
C GLN A 82 -4.25 4.02 -6.48
N GLY A 83 -5.22 3.50 -7.25
CA GLY A 83 -5.91 4.26 -8.30
C GLY A 83 -6.62 5.49 -7.73
N ILE A 84 -7.38 5.33 -6.65
CA ILE A 84 -8.10 6.42 -5.98
C ILE A 84 -7.14 7.49 -5.44
N VAL A 85 -6.05 7.08 -4.77
CA VAL A 85 -5.01 8.00 -4.26
C VAL A 85 -4.23 8.68 -5.42
N SER A 86 -4.20 8.08 -6.60
CA SER A 86 -3.60 8.67 -7.80
C SER A 86 -4.52 9.68 -8.50
N LEU A 87 -5.84 9.47 -8.41
CA LEU A 87 -6.85 10.39 -8.96
C LEU A 87 -6.90 11.73 -8.22
N GLU A 88 -6.60 11.76 -6.92
CA GLU A 88 -6.51 13.01 -6.16
C GLU A 88 -5.39 13.96 -6.63
N ARG A 89 -4.35 13.47 -7.31
CA ARG A 89 -3.27 14.34 -7.82
C ARG A 89 -3.42 14.74 -9.28
N LYS A 90 -4.27 14.07 -10.07
CA LYS A 90 -4.40 14.33 -11.52
C LYS A 90 -5.81 14.73 -11.99
N THR A 91 -6.86 14.46 -11.22
CA THR A 91 -8.24 14.69 -11.68
C THR A 91 -8.87 15.97 -11.11
N VAL A 92 -8.24 16.62 -10.14
CA VAL A 92 -8.71 17.92 -9.59
C VAL A 92 -8.61 19.05 -10.63
N HIS A 93 -7.79 18.91 -11.67
CA HIS A 93 -7.66 19.96 -12.71
C HIS A 93 -8.77 19.95 -13.77
N ASN A 94 -9.48 18.83 -13.99
CA ASN A 94 -10.51 18.76 -15.04
C ASN A 94 -11.96 18.74 -14.51
N VAL A 95 -12.18 18.39 -13.24
CA VAL A 95 -13.52 18.46 -12.60
C VAL A 95 -13.70 19.75 -11.80
N ALA A 96 -12.64 20.55 -11.63
CA ALA A 96 -12.77 21.97 -11.32
C ALA A 96 -13.31 22.76 -12.54
N VAL A 97 -14.40 22.31 -13.15
CA VAL A 97 -15.24 23.13 -14.00
C VAL A 97 -15.94 24.11 -13.08
N GLY A 98 -15.25 25.21 -12.73
CA GLY A 98 -15.79 26.51 -12.33
C GLY A 98 -16.99 26.57 -11.39
N TRP A 99 -17.28 25.54 -10.58
CA TRP A 99 -18.41 25.57 -9.68
C TRP A 99 -18.03 26.47 -8.50
N GLN A 100 -18.39 27.74 -8.64
CA GLN A 100 -18.30 28.75 -7.60
C GLN A 100 -19.70 29.02 -7.07
N PRO A 101 -20.23 28.19 -6.15
CA PRO A 101 -21.54 28.42 -5.58
C PRO A 101 -21.50 29.78 -4.86
N GLY A 102 -22.32 30.73 -5.31
CA GLY A 102 -22.36 32.10 -4.79
C GLY A 102 -21.84 33.19 -5.73
N ARG A 103 -21.33 32.87 -6.92
CA ARG A 103 -21.11 33.89 -7.96
C ARG A 103 -22.37 34.12 -8.78
N ALA A 104 -23.08 35.17 -8.44
CA ALA A 104 -24.13 35.74 -9.26
C ALA A 104 -23.52 36.37 -10.52
N TYR A 105 -23.74 35.76 -11.69
CA TYR A 105 -23.49 36.38 -13.00
C TYR A 105 -24.53 37.47 -13.36
N PHE A 106 -25.10 38.12 -12.35
CA PHE A 106 -26.17 39.12 -12.51
C PHE A 106 -25.67 40.54 -12.74
N THR A 107 -24.37 40.76 -12.84
CA THR A 107 -23.90 41.97 -13.51
C THR A 107 -24.12 41.76 -15.01
N ARG A 108 -25.27 42.22 -15.54
CA ARG A 108 -25.36 42.61 -16.95
C ARG A 108 -24.22 43.60 -17.14
N ARG A 109 -23.11 43.13 -17.70
CA ARG A 109 -21.97 43.96 -18.06
C ARG A 109 -22.57 45.04 -18.95
N GLY A 110 -22.68 46.26 -18.41
CA GLY A 110 -22.91 47.43 -19.23
C GLY A 110 -21.94 47.30 -20.39
N ARG A 111 -22.47 47.38 -21.60
CA ARG A 111 -21.71 47.43 -22.84
C ARG A 111 -20.80 48.65 -22.73
N ALA A 112 -19.67 48.51 -22.07
CA ALA A 112 -18.54 49.36 -22.29
C ALA A 112 -18.09 48.97 -23.69
N ASP A 113 -18.28 49.90 -24.62
CA ASP A 113 -17.76 49.82 -25.98
C ASP A 113 -16.29 49.46 -25.93
N ARG A 114 -16.00 48.16 -26.02
CA ARG A 114 -14.70 47.69 -26.41
C ARG A 114 -14.76 47.69 -27.93
N LYS A 115 -14.36 48.81 -28.51
CA LYS A 115 -13.87 48.91 -29.89
C LYS A 115 -13.15 47.58 -30.19
N PRO A 116 -13.49 46.83 -31.25
CA PRO A 116 -12.57 45.82 -31.73
C PRO A 116 -11.24 46.55 -31.91
N ALA A 117 -10.17 46.00 -31.32
CA ALA A 117 -8.84 46.46 -31.66
C ALA A 117 -8.73 46.28 -33.17
N ALA A 118 -8.86 47.39 -33.90
CA ALA A 118 -8.37 47.47 -35.25
C ALA A 118 -6.87 47.25 -35.06
N THR A 119 -6.44 46.01 -35.29
CA THR A 119 -5.04 45.74 -35.62
C THR A 119 -4.72 46.72 -36.73
N ASP A 120 -3.87 47.70 -36.43
CA ASP A 120 -3.58 48.81 -37.34
C ASP A 120 -3.15 48.20 -38.68
N GLU A 121 -3.81 48.58 -39.77
CA GLU A 121 -3.53 48.05 -41.13
C GLU A 121 -2.04 48.18 -41.50
N LYS A 122 -1.35 49.12 -40.85
CA LYS A 122 0.10 49.32 -40.94
C LYS A 122 0.91 48.17 -40.33
N GLU A 123 0.52 47.68 -39.14
CA GLU A 123 1.18 46.53 -38.50
C GLU A 123 0.99 45.27 -39.34
N LEU A 124 -0.18 45.11 -39.98
CA LEU A 124 -0.42 44.01 -40.91
C LEU A 124 0.44 44.11 -42.17
N SER A 125 0.60 45.31 -42.76
CA SER A 125 1.47 45.50 -43.93
C SER A 125 2.96 45.30 -43.61
N GLU A 126 3.41 45.72 -42.43
CA GLU A 126 4.79 45.49 -41.97
C GLU A 126 5.07 44.01 -41.74
N LEU A 127 4.10 43.27 -41.19
CA LEU A 127 4.20 41.81 -41.02
C LEU A 127 4.19 41.07 -42.37
N GLU A 128 3.42 41.55 -43.36
CA GLU A 128 3.44 40.98 -44.72
C GLU A 128 4.78 41.23 -45.44
N GLU A 129 5.35 42.43 -45.29
CA GLU A 129 6.69 42.72 -45.79
C GLU A 129 7.76 41.89 -45.07
N GLU A 130 7.65 41.67 -43.76
CA GLU A 130 8.58 40.80 -43.03
C GLU A 130 8.49 39.34 -43.50
N ILE A 131 7.28 38.82 -43.72
CA ILE A 131 7.07 37.44 -44.18
C ILE A 131 7.60 37.24 -45.60
N THR A 132 7.39 38.20 -46.51
CA THR A 132 7.91 38.11 -47.89
C THR A 132 9.44 38.14 -47.89
N LYS A 133 10.05 38.99 -47.05
CA LYS A 133 11.51 39.05 -46.90
C LYS A 133 12.11 37.77 -46.35
N ARG A 134 11.48 37.14 -45.35
CA ARG A 134 11.90 35.81 -44.82
C ARG A 134 11.75 34.69 -45.85
N ARG A 135 10.74 34.79 -46.72
CA ARG A 135 10.50 33.80 -47.78
C ARG A 135 11.56 33.87 -48.88
N GLU A 136 12.03 35.08 -49.20
CA GLU A 136 13.12 35.30 -50.16
C GLU A 136 14.50 34.98 -49.58
N SER A 137 14.71 35.16 -48.26
CA SER A 137 15.97 34.80 -47.59
C SER A 137 16.12 33.31 -47.30
N GLY A 138 15.10 32.49 -47.60
CA GLY A 138 15.20 31.03 -47.56
C GLY A 138 15.38 30.41 -46.16
N GLU A 139 15.16 31.17 -45.08
CA GLU A 139 15.15 30.64 -43.72
C GLU A 139 13.74 30.20 -43.33
N ARG A 140 13.58 28.89 -43.11
CA ARG A 140 12.43 28.29 -42.44
C ARG A 140 12.64 28.26 -40.94
#